data_AF-A0A7V5RLU1-F1
#
_entry.id   AF-A0A7V5RLU1-F1
#
_cell.length_a   1.000
_cell.length_b   1.000
_cell.length_c   1.000
_cell.angle_alpha   90.00
_cell.angle_beta   90.00
_cell.angle_gamma   90.00
#
_symmetry.space_group_name_H-M   'P 1'
#
loop_
_entity.id
_entity.type
_entity.pdbx_description
1 polymer ?
#
loop_
_entity_poly.entity_id
_entity_poly.type
_entity_poly.pdbx_seq_one_letter_code
_entity_poly.pdbx_strand_id
1 'polypeptide(L)'
;MVTALMAGDWIGKEIGLKDISKLYEQTAGNWLLLEVIDTMMDGTPSRMKLLYQSPDKSAVHEFLMEDDDWDWQKQYLIVFSDPTKPCTISI
;
A
#
# COMPACT_ATOMS: atom_id res chain seq x y z
N MET A 1 25.98 1.10 -9.15
CA MET A 1 24.78 0.37 -9.59
C MET A 1 24.06 -0.11 -8.33
N VAL A 2 23.01 0.60 -7.92
CA VAL A 2 22.25 0.24 -6.71
C VAL A 2 21.04 -0.58 -7.15
N THR A 3 20.90 -1.73 -6.53
CA THR A 3 19.95 -2.80 -6.80
C THR A 3 18.51 -2.29 -6.72
N ALA A 4 17.93 -1.89 -7.87
CA ALA A 4 16.53 -1.54 -8.03
C ALA A 4 15.72 -2.76 -8.47
N LEU A 5 15.72 -3.79 -7.62
CA LEU A 5 14.80 -4.93 -7.71
C LEU A 5 14.27 -5.12 -6.28
N MET A 6 13.04 -5.60 -6.12
CA MET A 6 12.36 -5.95 -4.85
C MET A 6 11.34 -4.96 -4.25
N ALA A 7 10.88 -3.92 -4.97
CA ALA A 7 9.69 -3.14 -4.55
C ALA A 7 8.50 -3.36 -5.50
N GLY A 8 8.74 -3.39 -6.81
CA GLY A 8 7.69 -3.59 -7.83
C GLY A 8 6.99 -4.95 -7.80
N ASP A 9 7.48 -5.89 -7.00
CA ASP A 9 6.95 -7.26 -6.93
C ASP A 9 5.60 -7.34 -6.19
N TRP A 10 5.20 -6.31 -5.44
CA TRP A 10 3.91 -6.30 -4.72
C TRP A 10 2.77 -5.66 -5.51
N ILE A 11 3.10 -4.86 -6.52
CA ILE A 11 2.09 -4.12 -7.29
C ILE A 11 1.16 -5.12 -7.97
N GLY A 12 -0.14 -4.93 -7.77
CA GLY A 12 -1.18 -5.82 -8.29
C GLY A 12 -1.43 -7.09 -7.49
N LYS A 13 -0.63 -7.40 -6.47
CA LYS A 13 -0.82 -8.60 -5.63
C LYS A 13 -1.75 -8.31 -4.45
N GLU A 14 -2.53 -9.32 -4.07
CA GLU A 14 -3.31 -9.30 -2.83
C GLU A 14 -2.38 -9.50 -1.63
N ILE A 15 -2.61 -8.71 -0.59
CA ILE A 15 -1.79 -8.55 0.60
C ILE A 15 -2.72 -8.83 1.78
N GLY A 16 -2.43 -9.90 2.52
CA GLY A 16 -3.11 -10.18 3.77
C GLY A 16 -2.35 -9.60 4.96
N LEU A 17 -2.97 -9.62 6.14
CA LEU A 17 -2.35 -9.16 7.39
C LEU A 17 -0.96 -9.76 7.67
N LYS A 18 -0.73 -11.00 7.25
CA LYS A 18 0.54 -11.73 7.45
C LYS A 18 1.69 -11.15 6.61
N ASP A 19 1.37 -10.49 5.50
CA ASP A 19 2.33 -9.98 4.53
C ASP A 19 2.73 -8.53 4.84
N ILE A 20 1.98 -7.84 5.70
CA ILE A 20 2.15 -6.39 5.95
C ILE A 20 3.54 -6.07 6.50
N SER A 21 4.04 -6.85 7.46
CA SER A 21 5.40 -6.62 8.00
C SER A 21 6.45 -6.71 6.90
N LYS A 22 6.34 -7.70 6.02
CA LYS A 22 7.28 -7.90 4.91
C LYS A 22 7.13 -6.82 3.84
N LEU A 23 5.90 -6.40 3.54
CA LEU A 23 5.64 -5.27 2.64
C LEU A 23 6.35 -4.03 3.16
N TYR A 24 6.14 -3.67 4.42
CA TYR A 24 6.70 -2.45 5.01
C TYR A 24 8.23 -2.47 5.07
N GLU A 25 8.84 -3.63 5.35
CA GLU A 25 10.30 -3.78 5.28
C GLU A 25 10.83 -3.55 3.87
N GLN A 26 10.14 -4.06 2.84
CA GLN A 26 10.60 -3.99 1.45
C GLN A 26 10.30 -2.65 0.77
N THR A 27 9.25 -1.97 1.20
CA THR A 27 8.84 -0.67 0.66
C THR A 27 9.26 0.49 1.54
N ALA A 28 10.06 0.25 2.58
CA ALA A 28 10.39 1.23 3.62
C ALA A 28 10.82 2.59 3.04
N GLY A 29 10.21 3.67 3.53
CA GLY A 29 10.43 5.02 3.02
C GLY A 29 9.55 5.41 1.83
N ASN A 30 8.65 4.53 1.38
CA ASN A 30 7.68 4.84 0.33
C ASN A 30 6.29 5.12 0.88
N TRP A 31 5.58 6.00 0.19
CA TRP A 31 4.12 6.09 0.20
C TRP A 31 3.52 4.96 -0.62
N LEU A 32 2.49 4.33 -0.07
CA LEU A 32 1.79 3.19 -0.65
C LEU A 32 0.34 3.58 -0.90
N LEU A 33 -0.18 3.24 -2.08
CA LEU A 33 -1.60 3.29 -2.38
C LEU A 33 -2.16 1.86 -2.40
N LEU A 34 -3.03 1.57 -1.46
CA LEU A 34 -3.65 0.27 -1.27
C LEU A 34 -5.15 0.34 -1.56
N GLU A 35 -5.65 -0.58 -2.37
CA GLU A 35 -7.08 -0.86 -2.51
C GLU A 35 -7.50 -1.83 -1.41
N VAL A 36 -8.57 -1.53 -0.68
CA VAL A 36 -9.15 -2.45 0.30
C VAL A 36 -10.07 -3.42 -0.42
N ILE A 37 -9.72 -4.70 -0.39
CA ILE A 37 -10.53 -5.78 -0.99
C ILE A 37 -11.56 -6.30 0.03
N ASP A 38 -11.16 -6.38 1.29
CA ASP A 38 -11.96 -7.01 2.34
C ASP A 38 -11.68 -6.41 3.71
N THR A 39 -12.70 -6.39 4.57
CA THR A 39 -12.67 -5.82 5.92
C THR A 39 -13.22 -6.81 6.94
N MET A 40 -12.62 -6.85 8.12
CA MET A 40 -13.15 -7.55 9.28
C MET A 40 -14.44 -6.89 9.81
N MET A 41 -15.14 -7.55 10.73
CA MET A 41 -16.41 -7.06 11.30
C MET A 41 -16.29 -5.71 12.03
N ASP A 42 -15.10 -5.37 12.50
CA ASP A 42 -14.75 -4.10 13.15
C ASP A 42 -14.37 -2.99 12.16
N GLY A 43 -14.35 -3.28 10.85
CA GLY A 43 -13.95 -2.36 9.79
C GLY A 43 -12.44 -2.38 9.50
N THR A 44 -11.64 -3.21 10.17
CA THR A 44 -10.20 -3.32 9.92
C THR A 44 -9.94 -4.02 8.58
N PRO A 45 -9.14 -3.44 7.66
CA PRO A 45 -8.78 -4.10 6.40
C PRO A 45 -8.10 -5.44 6.64
N SER A 46 -8.67 -6.53 6.12
CA SER A 46 -8.11 -7.88 6.24
C SER A 46 -7.29 -8.27 5.01
N ARG A 47 -7.70 -7.79 3.83
CA ARG A 47 -7.08 -8.05 2.53
C ARG A 47 -7.07 -6.78 1.70
N MET A 48 -5.91 -6.49 1.12
CA MET A 48 -5.65 -5.26 0.36
C MET A 48 -4.87 -5.60 -0.90
N LYS A 49 -4.75 -4.64 -1.83
CA LYS A 49 -3.92 -4.77 -3.02
C LYS A 49 -3.11 -3.51 -3.21
N LEU A 50 -1.80 -3.64 -3.41
CA LEU A 50 -0.95 -2.48 -3.69
C LEU A 50 -1.15 -2.07 -5.15
N LEU A 51 -1.64 -0.85 -5.35
CA LEU A 51 -1.84 -0.27 -6.68
C LEU A 51 -0.61 0.50 -7.12
N TYR A 52 -0.03 1.28 -6.21
CA TYR A 52 1.10 2.14 -6.53
C TYR A 52 1.97 2.40 -5.30
N GLN A 53 3.24 2.74 -5.54
CA GLN A 53 4.14 3.21 -4.49
C GLN A 53 5.12 4.24 -5.03
N SER A 54 5.53 5.17 -4.18
CA SER A 54 6.56 6.16 -4.50
C SER A 54 7.20 6.72 -3.22
N PRO A 55 8.49 7.06 -3.21
CA PRO A 55 9.08 7.84 -2.13
C PRO A 55 8.47 9.25 -2.02
N ASP A 56 7.89 9.77 -3.11
CA ASP A 56 7.20 11.05 -3.13
C ASP A 56 5.67 10.87 -3.02
N LYS A 57 5.08 11.54 -2.04
CA LYS A 57 3.63 11.57 -1.81
C LYS A 57 2.88 12.18 -3.00
N SER A 58 3.46 13.20 -3.64
CA SER A 58 2.81 13.92 -4.75
C SER A 58 2.57 12.99 -5.93
N ALA A 59 3.54 12.13 -6.25
CA ALA A 59 3.39 11.13 -7.31
C ALA A 59 2.27 10.10 -7.03
N VAL A 60 2.02 9.76 -5.76
CA VAL A 60 0.89 8.89 -5.39
C VAL A 60 -0.44 9.60 -5.59
N HIS A 61 -0.49 10.90 -5.28
CA HIS A 61 -1.67 11.72 -5.49
C HIS A 61 -1.95 11.96 -6.98
N GLU A 62 -0.92 12.21 -7.79
CA GLU A 62 -1.05 12.33 -9.25
C GLU A 62 -1.59 11.04 -9.86
N PHE A 63 -1.04 9.88 -9.48
CA PHE A 63 -1.56 8.58 -9.91
C PHE A 63 -3.05 8.40 -9.60
N LEU A 64 -3.50 8.85 -8.43
CA LEU A 64 -4.92 8.79 -8.02
C LEU A 64 -5.82 9.68 -8.89
N MET A 65 -5.31 10.83 -9.33
CA MET A 65 -6.07 11.84 -10.06
C MET A 65 -6.12 11.58 -11.58
N GLU A 66 -5.12 10.87 -12.10
CA GLU A 66 -4.98 10.55 -13.52
C GLU A 66 -5.61 9.20 -13.92
N ASP A 67 -6.12 8.44 -12.96
CA ASP A 67 -6.78 7.16 -13.23
C ASP A 67 -8.23 7.35 -13.69
N ASP A 68 -8.44 7.31 -15.02
CA ASP A 68 -9.77 7.42 -15.64
C ASP A 68 -10.70 6.24 -15.26
N ASP A 69 -10.14 5.11 -14.83
CA ASP A 69 -10.89 3.91 -14.40
C ASP A 69 -11.08 3.87 -12.87
N TRP A 70 -10.86 4.99 -12.18
CA TRP A 70 -10.98 5.06 -10.73
C TRP A 70 -12.39 4.69 -10.23
N ASP A 71 -12.46 3.60 -9.47
CA ASP A 71 -13.72 3.13 -8.90
C ASP A 71 -13.99 3.83 -7.55
N TRP A 72 -14.86 4.84 -7.58
CA TRP A 72 -15.29 5.62 -6.42
C TRP A 72 -16.11 4.82 -5.38
N GLN A 73 -16.56 3.60 -5.71
CA GLN A 73 -17.29 2.75 -4.77
C GLN A 73 -16.35 1.92 -3.88
N LYS A 74 -15.07 1.86 -4.23
CA LYS A 74 -14.06 1.15 -3.46
C LYS A 74 -13.41 2.03 -2.42
N GLN A 75 -12.82 1.38 -1.42
CA GLN A 75 -12.06 2.04 -0.37
C GLN A 75 -10.56 1.93 -0.65
N TYR A 76 -9.85 3.04 -0.47
CA TYR A 76 -8.41 3.11 -0.69
C TYR A 76 -7.70 3.71 0.52
N LEU A 77 -6.46 3.29 0.73
CA LEU A 77 -5.60 3.73 1.82
C LEU A 77 -4.30 4.27 1.25
N ILE A 78 -3.94 5.47 1.69
CA ILE A 78 -2.62 6.06 1.42
C ILE A 78 -1.83 6.00 2.71
N VAL A 79 -0.75 5.23 2.70
CA VAL A 79 0.03 4.95 3.92
C VAL A 79 1.50 5.18 3.67
N PHE A 80 2.18 5.81 4.63
CA PHE A 80 3.63 5.93 4.59
C PHE A 80 4.26 4.77 5.34
N SER A 81 5.09 3.98 4.65
CA SER A 81 5.84 2.88 5.25
C SER A 81 7.06 3.43 5.99
N ASP A 82 6.82 4.00 7.17
CA ASP A 82 7.86 4.62 8.00
C ASP A 82 8.92 3.58 8.42
N PRO A 83 10.18 3.70 7.97
CA PRO A 83 11.26 2.75 8.32
C PRO A 83 11.62 2.79 9.81
N THR A 84 11.19 3.82 10.53
CA THR A 84 11.57 4.06 11.93
C THR A 84 10.51 3.56 12.93
N LYS A 85 9.32 3.17 12.45
CA LYS A 85 8.22 2.72 13.30
C LYS A 85 7.75 1.33 12.86
N PRO A 86 7.77 0.32 13.76
CA PRO A 86 7.15 -0.95 13.44
C PRO A 86 5.66 -0.73 13.19
N CYS A 87 5.14 -1.28 12.08
CA CYS A 87 3.73 -1.16 11.75
C CYS A 87 2.89 -1.95 12.76
N THR A 88 2.24 -1.26 13.69
CA THR A 88 1.27 -1.86 14.62
C THR A 88 -0.14 -1.67 14.06
N ILE A 89 -0.72 -2.73 13.51
CA ILE A 89 -2.17 -2.79 13.33
C ILE A 89 -2.73 -3.25 14.67
N SER A 90 -3.17 -2.28 15.47
CA SER A 90 -3.79 -2.54 16.76
C SER A 90 -5.22 -3.01 16.53
N ILE A 91 -5.52 -4.23 16.99
CA ILE A 91 -6.86 -4.84 17.05
C ILE A 91 -7.50 -4.46 18.37
#